data_AF-A0A5P9NZE6-F1
#
_entry.id   AF-A0A5P9NZE6-F1
#
_cell.length_a   1.000
_cell.length_b   1.000
_cell.length_c   1.000
_cell.angle_alpha   90.00
_cell.angle_beta   90.00
_cell.angle_gamma   90.00
#
_symmetry.space_group_name_H-M   'P 1'
#
loop_
_entity.id
_entity.type
_entity.pdbx_description
1 polymer ?
#
loop_
_entity_poly.entity_id
_entity_poly.type
_entity_poly.pdbx_seq_one_letter_code
_entity_poly.pdbx_strand_id
1 'polypeptide(L)'
;MGHRALVAYRRPDRLYDLRYSHWGGEDVSIGDRISAETSLASGAVDADLLADSVARDHILTDFLDPCIHELLYLVAPGTDYDVAAYRVCWLEWGDGRDDGRGAIVAVDSDDADRRVRTWFRATKTTLADLVEMGALSRRAAQAYLESRVCEDEDGTVYTYAGAEADLPDAEYTPTPDRWLEDDWWRDVTDDWETTETDDDWKPDDDQAGGPP
;
A
#
# COMPACT_ATOMS: atom_id res chain seq x y z
N MET A 1 3.28 -5.92 -0.32
CA MET A 1 2.91 -4.50 -0.33
C MET A 1 3.99 -3.77 -1.12
N GLY A 2 3.60 -2.91 -2.06
CA GLY A 2 4.57 -2.11 -2.80
C GLY A 2 5.13 -1.04 -1.88
N HIS A 3 6.44 -0.80 -1.96
CA HIS A 3 7.13 0.20 -1.17
C HIS A 3 6.98 1.56 -1.84
N ARG A 4 5.92 2.30 -1.50
CA ARG A 4 5.56 3.53 -2.22
C ARG A 4 6.10 4.77 -1.52
N ALA A 5 6.59 5.73 -2.31
CA ALA A 5 7.03 7.01 -1.79
C ALA A 5 6.42 8.18 -2.55
N LEU A 6 6.18 9.26 -1.83
CA LEU A 6 5.83 10.57 -2.38
C LEU A 6 7.11 11.41 -2.46
N VAL A 7 7.38 12.03 -3.61
CA VAL A 7 8.56 12.85 -3.83
C VAL A 7 8.12 14.26 -4.22
N ALA A 8 8.44 15.24 -3.40
CA ALA A 8 8.04 16.62 -3.56
C ALA A 8 9.23 17.51 -3.94
N TYR A 9 9.25 18.00 -5.18
CA TYR A 9 10.31 18.88 -5.68
C TYR A 9 9.93 20.34 -5.44
N ARG A 10 10.74 21.03 -4.65
CA ARG A 10 10.53 22.44 -4.35
C ARG A 10 10.79 23.30 -5.59
N ARG A 11 9.90 24.25 -5.83
CA ARG A 11 9.99 25.27 -6.87
C ARG A 11 10.55 26.59 -6.33
N PRO A 12 10.98 27.51 -7.21
CA PRO A 12 11.47 28.83 -6.81
C PRO A 12 10.44 29.68 -6.02
N ASP A 13 9.15 29.47 -6.25
CA ASP A 13 8.04 30.12 -5.54
C ASP A 13 7.75 29.49 -4.16
N ARG A 14 8.54 28.50 -3.75
CA ARG A 14 8.43 27.72 -2.51
C ARG A 14 7.26 26.72 -2.46
N LEU A 15 6.54 26.53 -3.56
CA LEU A 15 5.58 25.45 -3.73
C LEU A 15 6.31 24.17 -4.17
N TYR A 16 5.57 23.07 -4.27
CA TYR A 16 6.11 21.76 -4.58
C TYR A 16 5.39 21.11 -5.75
N ASP A 17 6.16 20.47 -6.62
CA ASP A 17 5.67 19.54 -7.63
C ASP A 17 5.78 18.13 -7.07
N LEU A 18 4.66 17.42 -7.01
CA LEU A 18 4.53 16.10 -6.43
C LEU A 18 4.67 15.02 -7.49
N ARG A 19 5.47 14.02 -7.17
CA ARG A 19 5.74 12.85 -8.00
C ARG A 19 5.67 11.60 -7.15
N TYR A 20 5.48 10.48 -7.81
CA TYR A 20 5.32 9.20 -7.15
C TYR A 20 6.48 8.25 -7.45
N SER A 21 6.78 7.35 -6.52
CA SER A 21 7.73 6.26 -6.72
C SER A 21 7.12 4.95 -6.24
N HIS A 22 7.02 3.97 -7.14
CA HIS A 22 6.43 2.65 -6.86
C HIS A 22 7.26 1.77 -5.91
N TRP A 23 8.58 1.97 -5.88
CA TRP A 23 9.54 1.16 -5.12
C TRP A 23 10.39 2.00 -4.16
N GLY A 24 10.09 3.28 -4.03
CA GLY A 24 10.86 4.22 -3.22
C GLY A 24 10.62 4.20 -1.72
N GLY A 25 9.75 3.31 -1.23
CA GLY A 25 9.40 3.21 0.20
C GLY A 25 10.27 2.26 1.02
N GLU A 26 11.11 1.44 0.37
CA GLU A 26 11.73 0.25 0.96
C GLU A 26 12.79 0.64 1.99
N ASP A 27 13.62 1.61 1.61
CA ASP A 27 14.70 2.23 2.36
C ASP A 27 14.87 3.68 1.88
N VAL A 28 15.80 4.44 2.46
CA VAL A 28 15.96 5.85 2.10
C VAL A 28 16.85 6.08 0.88
N SER A 29 17.31 5.01 0.21
CA SER A 29 18.34 5.05 -0.85
C SER A 29 17.95 5.86 -2.10
N ILE A 30 16.66 6.11 -2.33
CA ILE A 30 16.24 7.03 -3.41
C ILE A 30 16.83 8.43 -3.18
N GLY A 31 16.92 8.88 -1.93
CA GLY A 31 17.47 10.20 -1.61
C GLY A 31 18.88 10.38 -2.16
N ASP A 32 19.74 9.38 -1.99
CA ASP A 32 21.13 9.38 -2.46
C ASP A 32 21.25 9.37 -4.00
N ARG A 33 20.19 8.92 -4.69
CA ARG A 33 20.14 8.83 -6.15
C ARG A 33 19.59 10.10 -6.80
N ILE A 34 18.92 10.96 -6.04
CA ILE A 34 18.40 12.23 -6.54
C ILE A 34 19.54 13.25 -6.55
N SER A 35 19.89 13.72 -7.75
CA SER A 35 20.94 14.74 -7.93
C SER A 35 20.60 15.65 -9.11
N ALA A 36 21.41 16.68 -9.36
CA ALA A 36 21.26 17.50 -10.56
C ALA A 36 21.39 16.69 -11.86
N GLU A 37 22.22 15.65 -11.89
CA GLU A 37 22.42 14.78 -13.05
C GLU A 37 21.31 13.73 -13.18
N THR A 38 20.79 13.26 -12.05
CA THR A 38 19.78 12.21 -11.94
C THR A 38 18.58 12.70 -11.15
N SER A 39 17.93 13.76 -11.62
CA SER A 39 16.86 14.44 -10.87
C SER A 39 15.70 13.53 -10.50
N LEU A 40 15.41 12.51 -11.32
CA LEU A 40 14.38 11.49 -11.09
C LEU A 40 14.96 10.14 -10.63
N ALA A 41 16.13 10.16 -9.98
CA ALA A 41 16.83 8.97 -9.50
C ALA A 41 16.98 7.88 -10.58
N SER A 42 17.31 8.28 -11.81
CA SER A 42 17.43 7.36 -12.96
C SER A 42 16.15 6.57 -13.27
N GLY A 43 14.99 7.22 -13.14
CA GLY A 43 13.67 6.65 -13.43
C GLY A 43 13.02 5.92 -12.26
N ALA A 44 13.62 5.97 -11.06
CA ALA A 44 12.96 5.45 -9.85
C ALA A 44 11.83 6.37 -9.37
N VAL A 45 11.87 7.66 -9.73
CA VAL A 45 10.77 8.61 -9.55
C VAL A 45 10.06 8.79 -10.88
N ASP A 46 8.73 8.75 -10.85
CA ASP A 46 7.93 8.88 -12.07
C ASP A 46 8.13 10.25 -12.74
N ALA A 47 8.06 10.24 -14.07
CA ALA A 47 8.20 11.43 -14.90
C ALA A 47 6.95 12.32 -14.83
N ASP A 48 5.79 11.70 -14.63
CA ASP A 48 4.51 12.38 -14.54
C ASP A 48 4.30 13.05 -13.19
N LEU A 49 3.63 14.20 -13.21
CA LEU A 49 3.26 14.92 -12.01
C LEU A 49 1.97 14.33 -11.45
N LEU A 50 1.98 14.03 -10.16
CA LEU A 50 0.78 13.71 -9.40
C LEU A 50 -0.03 15.00 -9.14
N ALA A 51 0.67 16.08 -8.79
CA ALA A 51 0.14 17.42 -8.62
C ALA A 51 1.27 18.44 -8.77
N ASP A 52 0.93 19.67 -9.13
CA ASP A 52 1.87 20.78 -9.22
C ASP A 52 1.47 21.93 -8.29
N SER A 53 2.42 22.82 -7.98
CA SER A 53 2.13 24.04 -7.21
C SER A 53 1.51 23.81 -5.82
N VAL A 54 1.89 22.73 -5.13
CA VAL A 54 1.32 22.36 -3.82
C VAL A 54 2.07 23.03 -2.67
N ALA A 55 1.37 23.62 -1.71
CA ALA A 55 2.01 24.15 -0.51
C ALA A 55 2.41 23.00 0.44
N ARG A 56 3.49 23.18 1.22
CA ARG A 56 4.04 22.12 2.08
C ARG A 56 3.00 21.46 3.00
N ASP A 57 2.14 22.26 3.65
CA ASP A 57 1.14 21.75 4.58
C ASP A 57 0.07 20.89 3.86
N HIS A 58 -0.31 21.31 2.64
CA HIS A 58 -1.23 20.57 1.78
C HIS A 58 -0.68 19.23 1.29
N ILE A 59 0.66 19.08 1.21
CA ILE A 59 1.27 17.77 0.90
C ILE A 59 0.81 16.73 1.92
N LEU A 60 0.83 17.08 3.21
CA LEU A 60 0.52 16.14 4.28
C LEU A 60 -0.98 15.82 4.34
N THR A 61 -1.83 16.83 4.19
CA THR A 61 -3.28 16.67 4.36
C THR A 61 -3.96 16.08 3.13
N ASP A 62 -3.47 16.39 1.93
CA ASP A 62 -4.24 16.14 0.70
C ASP A 62 -3.63 15.03 -0.16
N PHE A 63 -2.31 14.77 -0.03
CA PHE A 63 -1.58 13.86 -0.93
C PHE A 63 -0.84 12.73 -0.22
N LEU A 64 -0.39 12.93 1.02
CA LEU A 64 0.37 11.94 1.76
C LEU A 64 -0.54 10.96 2.49
N ASP A 65 -1.14 10.04 1.75
CA ASP A 65 -1.92 8.94 2.34
C ASP A 65 -1.00 8.04 3.19
N PRO A 66 -1.18 7.96 4.53
CA PRO A 66 -0.35 7.15 5.41
C PRO A 66 -0.57 5.63 5.24
N CYS A 67 -1.70 5.20 4.68
CA CYS A 67 -1.98 3.79 4.38
C CYS A 67 -1.22 3.32 3.13
N ILE A 68 -0.90 4.24 2.22
CA ILE A 68 -0.28 3.93 0.93
C ILE A 68 1.21 4.27 0.91
N HIS A 69 1.57 5.45 1.40
CA HIS A 69 2.94 5.96 1.33
C HIS A 69 3.74 5.51 2.55
N GLU A 70 4.94 5.00 2.30
CA GLU A 70 5.87 4.59 3.34
C GLU A 70 6.98 5.63 3.57
N LEU A 71 7.31 6.44 2.55
CA LEU A 71 8.31 7.50 2.61
C LEU A 71 7.80 8.79 1.93
N LEU A 72 8.23 9.93 2.47
CA LEU A 72 8.13 11.25 1.84
C LEU A 72 9.55 11.80 1.64
N TYR A 73 9.84 12.27 0.44
CA TYR A 73 11.06 13.00 0.13
C TYR A 73 10.73 14.45 -0.18
N LEU A 74 11.36 15.38 0.52
CA LEU A 74 11.35 16.79 0.16
C LEU A 74 12.67 17.12 -0.53
N VAL A 75 12.61 17.37 -1.83
CA VAL A 75 13.76 17.75 -2.65
C VAL A 75 13.79 19.26 -2.77
N ALA A 76 14.92 19.88 -2.46
CA ALA A 76 15.18 21.29 -2.72
C ALA A 76 16.22 21.41 -3.84
N PRO A 77 15.79 21.60 -5.11
CA PRO A 77 16.67 21.81 -6.25
C PRO A 77 17.38 23.18 -6.11
N GLY A 78 18.46 23.18 -5.35
CA GLY A 78 19.38 24.30 -5.17
C GLY A 78 20.75 23.95 -5.76
N THR A 79 21.80 24.60 -5.25
CA THR A 79 23.18 24.31 -5.66
C THR A 79 23.61 22.88 -5.30
N ASP A 80 23.14 22.37 -4.15
CA ASP A 80 23.57 21.09 -3.61
C ASP A 80 22.52 19.98 -3.72
N TYR A 81 21.34 20.26 -4.32
CA TYR A 81 20.24 19.29 -4.45
C TYR A 81 19.91 18.59 -3.12
N ASP A 82 19.54 19.38 -2.10
CA ASP A 82 19.27 18.87 -0.76
C ASP A 82 17.99 18.00 -0.74
N VAL A 83 18.08 16.82 -0.13
CA VAL A 83 16.98 15.85 -0.05
C VAL A 83 16.76 15.46 1.40
N ALA A 84 15.59 15.83 1.94
CA ALA A 84 15.16 15.39 3.26
C ALA A 84 14.19 14.21 3.12
N ALA A 85 14.51 13.09 3.78
CA ALA A 85 13.66 11.91 3.81
C ALA A 85 12.87 11.83 5.13
N TYR A 86 11.63 11.37 5.02
CA TYR A 86 10.72 11.24 6.15
C TYR A 86 10.00 9.88 6.09
N ARG A 87 10.10 9.09 7.15
CA ARG A 87 9.33 7.86 7.35
C ARG A 87 7.89 8.21 7.68
N VAL A 88 6.97 7.66 6.90
CA VAL A 88 5.53 7.81 7.12
C VAL A 88 5.05 6.72 8.09
N CYS A 89 4.30 7.12 9.09
CA CYS A 89 3.79 6.28 10.16
C CYS A 89 2.26 6.36 10.19
N TRP A 90 1.59 5.28 9.82
CA TRP A 90 0.12 5.19 9.91
C TRP A 90 -0.32 4.92 11.36
N LEU A 91 -1.07 5.84 11.94
CA LEU A 91 -1.39 5.81 13.37
C LEU A 91 -2.70 5.08 13.71
N GLU A 92 -3.46 4.66 12.71
CA GLU A 92 -4.75 3.98 12.92
C GLU A 92 -4.63 2.44 12.90
N TRP A 93 -5.63 1.78 13.49
CA TRP A 93 -5.84 0.32 13.43
C TRP A 93 -7.08 -0.05 12.57
N GLY A 94 -7.73 0.93 11.92
CA GLY A 94 -8.89 0.74 11.05
C GLY A 94 -8.53 0.30 9.63
N ASP A 95 -9.52 0.25 8.73
CA ASP A 95 -9.32 -0.03 7.30
C ASP A 95 -9.04 1.23 6.46
N GLY A 96 -8.82 2.38 7.13
CA GLY A 96 -8.55 3.67 6.50
C GLY A 96 -9.78 4.52 6.20
N ARG A 97 -10.98 4.11 6.65
CA ARG A 97 -12.25 4.83 6.42
C ARG A 97 -12.54 5.97 7.40
N ASP A 98 -11.82 6.05 8.51
CA ASP A 98 -11.89 7.16 9.46
C ASP A 98 -10.62 8.02 9.29
N ASP A 99 -10.78 9.23 8.75
CA ASP A 99 -9.80 10.33 8.61
C ASP A 99 -8.34 9.90 8.84
N GLY A 100 -7.64 9.51 7.77
CA GLY A 100 -6.35 8.82 7.82
C GLY A 100 -5.30 9.53 8.68
N ARG A 101 -5.17 9.14 9.95
CA ARG A 101 -4.19 9.75 10.85
C ARG A 101 -2.79 9.23 10.57
N GLY A 102 -1.89 10.15 10.28
CA GLY A 102 -0.50 9.85 9.95
C GLY A 102 0.49 10.65 10.80
N ALA A 103 1.73 10.22 10.78
CA ALA A 103 2.86 11.04 11.21
C ALA A 103 4.03 10.89 10.23
N ILE A 104 4.90 11.89 10.22
CA ILE A 104 6.20 11.83 9.55
C ILE A 104 7.32 11.96 10.58
N VAL A 105 8.37 11.16 10.41
CA VAL A 105 9.59 11.20 11.21
C VAL A 105 10.78 11.41 10.28
N ALA A 106 11.59 12.44 10.54
CA ALA A 106 12.78 12.70 9.74
C ALA A 106 13.80 11.56 9.89
N VAL A 107 14.32 11.07 8.77
CA VAL A 107 15.30 9.98 8.73
C VAL A 107 16.45 10.39 7.83
N ASP A 108 17.66 10.44 8.38
CA ASP A 108 18.88 10.91 7.71
C ASP A 108 19.72 9.77 7.13
N SER A 109 19.34 8.52 7.39
CA SER A 109 20.09 7.32 7.01
C SER A 109 19.20 6.08 7.05
N ASP A 110 19.63 5.01 6.35
CA ASP A 110 18.94 3.71 6.38
C ASP A 110 18.90 3.09 7.78
N ASP A 111 19.91 3.34 8.61
CA ASP A 111 19.95 2.85 9.99
C ASP A 111 18.96 3.61 10.87
N ALA A 112 18.83 4.93 10.71
CA ALA A 112 17.79 5.72 11.38
C ALA A 112 16.40 5.26 10.93
N ASP A 113 16.20 5.05 9.64
CA ASP A 113 14.96 4.52 9.08
C ASP A 113 14.59 3.15 9.67
N ARG A 114 15.53 2.21 9.66
CA ARG A 114 15.34 0.86 10.21
C ARG A 114 15.00 0.93 11.71
N ARG A 115 15.65 1.82 12.46
CA ARG A 115 15.35 2.06 13.88
C ARG A 115 13.90 2.48 14.06
N VAL A 116 13.48 3.55 13.38
CA VAL A 116 12.11 4.11 13.47
C VAL A 116 11.07 3.06 13.08
N ARG A 117 11.27 2.34 11.97
CA ARG A 117 10.35 1.28 11.54
C ARG A 117 10.21 0.17 12.57
N THR A 118 11.34 -0.27 13.13
CA THR A 118 11.36 -1.35 14.12
C THR A 118 10.63 -0.94 15.38
N TRP A 119 10.97 0.25 15.92
CA TRP A 119 10.33 0.82 17.10
C TRP A 119 8.83 1.04 16.90
N PHE A 120 8.45 1.66 15.78
CA PHE A 120 7.06 1.98 15.48
C PHE A 120 6.23 0.71 15.35
N ARG A 121 6.72 -0.28 14.59
CA ARG A 121 6.04 -1.57 14.41
C ARG A 121 5.90 -2.31 15.72
N ALA A 122 6.95 -2.39 16.53
CA ALA A 122 6.90 -3.06 17.84
C ALA A 122 5.86 -2.41 18.75
N THR A 123 5.88 -1.08 18.86
CA THR A 123 4.94 -0.32 19.68
C THR A 123 3.50 -0.48 19.20
N LYS A 124 3.27 -0.37 17.89
CA LYS A 124 1.93 -0.52 17.29
C LYS A 124 1.36 -1.92 17.48
N THR A 125 2.19 -2.96 17.36
CA THR A 125 1.79 -4.35 17.64
C THR A 125 1.37 -4.52 19.11
N THR A 126 2.20 -4.07 20.07
CA THR A 126 1.84 -4.18 21.49
C THR A 126 0.56 -3.45 21.83
N LEU A 127 0.36 -2.25 21.27
CA LEU A 127 -0.89 -1.51 21.44
C LEU A 127 -2.08 -2.22 20.80
N ALA A 128 -1.90 -2.88 19.65
CA ALA A 128 -2.93 -3.70 19.02
C ALA A 128 -3.36 -4.83 19.97
N ASP A 129 -2.40 -5.56 20.55
CA ASP A 129 -2.68 -6.65 21.49
C ASP A 129 -3.47 -6.13 22.72
N LEU A 130 -3.11 -4.97 23.26
CA LEU A 130 -3.82 -4.34 24.37
C LEU A 130 -5.25 -3.91 24.01
N VAL A 131 -5.46 -3.44 22.78
CA VAL A 131 -6.78 -3.12 22.25
C VAL A 131 -7.62 -4.37 22.07
N GLU A 132 -7.06 -5.43 21.50
CA GLU A 132 -7.75 -6.72 21.29
C GLU A 132 -8.15 -7.38 22.61
N MET A 133 -7.29 -7.27 23.64
CA MET A 133 -7.61 -7.73 25.00
C MET A 133 -8.62 -6.83 25.73
N GLY A 134 -9.01 -5.69 25.15
CA GLY A 134 -9.92 -4.71 25.77
C GLY A 134 -9.29 -3.94 26.94
N ALA A 135 -7.97 -4.04 27.13
CA ALA A 135 -7.24 -3.30 28.16
C ALA A 135 -7.08 -1.81 27.80
N LEU A 136 -7.15 -1.48 26.51
CA LEU A 136 -7.05 -0.13 25.98
C LEU A 136 -8.13 0.11 24.91
N SER A 137 -8.65 1.33 24.82
CA SER A 137 -9.47 1.71 23.66
C SER A 137 -8.58 2.08 22.46
N ARG A 138 -9.07 1.92 21.23
CA ARG A 138 -8.37 2.35 20.02
C ARG A 138 -7.94 3.82 20.07
N ARG A 139 -8.85 4.70 20.50
CA ARG A 139 -8.58 6.13 20.66
C ARG A 139 -7.46 6.40 21.67
N ALA A 140 -7.40 5.64 22.78
CA ALA A 140 -6.33 5.78 23.76
C ALA A 140 -4.99 5.23 23.23
N ALA A 141 -5.03 4.14 22.45
CA ALA A 141 -3.85 3.60 21.76
C ALA A 141 -3.27 4.60 20.77
N GLN A 142 -4.13 5.22 19.96
CA GLN A 142 -3.75 6.25 19.00
C GLN A 142 -3.16 7.48 19.69
N ALA A 143 -3.83 8.02 20.71
CA ALA A 143 -3.33 9.18 21.45
C ALA A 143 -1.97 8.88 22.11
N TYR A 144 -1.79 7.67 22.63
CA TYR A 144 -0.49 7.24 23.15
C TYR A 144 0.57 7.19 22.04
N LEU A 145 0.26 6.58 20.90
CA LEU A 145 1.20 6.45 19.79
C LEU A 145 1.58 7.83 19.20
N GLU A 146 0.61 8.74 19.04
CA GLU A 146 0.84 10.14 18.67
C GLU A 146 1.83 10.81 19.63
N SER A 147 1.60 10.68 20.94
CA SER A 147 2.49 11.23 21.97
C SER A 147 3.91 10.68 21.84
N ARG A 148 4.08 9.36 21.67
CA ARG A 148 5.41 8.75 21.57
C ARG A 148 6.13 9.14 20.28
N VAL A 149 5.42 9.25 19.16
CA VAL A 149 6.02 9.72 17.90
C VAL A 149 6.54 11.16 18.04
N CYS A 150 5.76 12.05 18.67
CA CYS A 150 6.22 13.43 18.89
C CYS A 150 7.35 13.53 19.92
N GLU A 151 7.28 12.79 21.04
CA GLU A 151 8.23 12.95 22.14
C GLU A 151 9.55 12.20 21.96
N ASP A 152 9.52 11.01 21.34
CA ASP A 152 10.72 10.18 21.19
C ASP A 152 11.44 10.40 19.87
N GLU A 153 10.68 10.61 18.80
CA GLU A 153 11.18 10.61 17.43
C GLU A 153 11.05 11.99 16.77
N ASP A 154 10.66 13.03 17.53
CA ASP A 154 10.47 14.41 17.05
C ASP A 154 9.53 14.47 15.81
N GLY A 155 8.55 13.56 15.78
CA GLY A 155 7.67 13.36 14.64
C GLY A 155 6.57 14.43 14.54
N THR A 156 6.11 14.69 13.32
CA THR A 156 5.00 15.59 13.02
C THR A 156 3.75 14.78 12.68
N VAL A 157 2.69 14.94 13.47
CA VAL A 157 1.39 14.29 13.24
C VAL A 157 0.52 15.13 12.32
N TYR A 158 -0.23 14.49 11.44
CA TYR A 158 -1.17 15.12 10.51
C TYR A 158 -2.44 14.28 10.34
N THR A 159 -3.50 14.90 9.82
CA THR A 159 -4.71 14.20 9.38
C THR A 159 -4.76 14.26 7.86
N TYR A 160 -4.78 13.10 7.22
CA TYR A 160 -5.01 12.96 5.79
C TYR A 160 -6.51 13.01 5.51
N ALA A 161 -6.93 13.97 4.69
CA ALA A 161 -8.28 14.12 4.18
C ALA A 161 -8.40 13.67 2.71
N GLY A 162 -7.28 13.65 1.98
CA GLY A 162 -7.26 13.40 0.54
C GLY A 162 -7.67 14.63 -0.28
N ALA A 163 -7.15 14.71 -1.51
CA ALA A 163 -7.36 15.85 -2.41
C ALA A 163 -8.82 16.04 -2.86
N GLU A 164 -9.68 15.04 -2.68
CA GLU A 164 -11.11 15.07 -3.05
C GLU A 164 -12.04 15.52 -1.91
N ALA A 165 -11.53 15.79 -0.71
CA ALA A 165 -12.36 16.15 0.45
C ALA A 165 -13.16 17.46 0.29
N ASP A 166 -12.82 18.29 -0.70
CA ASP A 166 -13.57 19.51 -1.07
C ASP A 166 -14.63 19.30 -2.18
N LEU A 167 -14.80 18.07 -2.70
CA LEU A 167 -15.87 17.74 -3.63
C LEU A 167 -17.07 17.14 -2.87
N PRO A 168 -18.30 17.64 -3.07
CA PRO A 168 -19.48 17.08 -2.39
C PRO A 168 -19.67 15.61 -2.83
N ASP A 169 -19.55 14.69 -1.87
CA ASP A 169 -19.82 13.24 -1.93
C ASP A 169 -20.02 12.71 -3.36
N ALA A 170 -18.91 12.49 -4.07
CA ALA A 170 -18.93 11.59 -5.19
C ALA A 170 -19.13 10.18 -4.59
N GLU A 171 -20.37 9.70 -4.67
CA GLU A 171 -20.81 8.38 -4.23
C GLU A 171 -19.83 7.31 -4.77
N TYR A 172 -18.86 6.93 -3.95
CA TYR A 172 -17.91 5.89 -4.26
C TYR A 172 -18.69 4.60 -4.52
N THR A 173 -18.65 4.12 -5.76
CA THR A 173 -19.22 2.83 -6.12
C THR A 173 -18.13 1.77 -5.87
N PRO A 174 -18.23 0.93 -4.81
CA PRO A 174 -17.21 -0.06 -4.54
C PRO A 174 -17.11 -1.04 -5.70
N THR A 175 -15.89 -1.42 -6.07
CA THR A 175 -15.67 -2.59 -6.92
C THR A 175 -16.27 -3.80 -6.19
N PRO A 176 -17.31 -4.47 -6.73
CA PRO A 176 -17.95 -5.58 -6.03
C PRO A 176 -16.95 -6.70 -5.81
N ASP A 177 -16.92 -7.24 -4.59
CA ASP A 177 -16.06 -8.34 -4.20
C ASP A 177 -16.28 -9.54 -5.14
N ARG A 178 -15.28 -9.86 -5.97
CA ARG A 178 -15.21 -11.17 -6.61
C ARG A 178 -14.57 -12.14 -5.62
N TRP A 179 -15.42 -12.95 -4.99
CA TRP A 179 -15.00 -14.09 -4.20
C TRP A 179 -14.27 -15.12 -5.10
N LEU A 180 -13.13 -15.61 -4.64
CA LEU A 180 -12.28 -16.63 -5.29
C LEU A 180 -12.91 -18.04 -5.26
N GLU A 181 -14.22 -18.18 -5.51
CA GLU A 181 -14.92 -19.47 -5.50
C GLU A 181 -15.55 -19.86 -6.85
N ASP A 182 -15.44 -19.03 -7.89
CA ASP A 182 -16.03 -19.31 -9.22
C ASP A 182 -15.02 -19.84 -10.28
N ASP A 183 -13.82 -20.26 -9.87
CA ASP A 183 -12.79 -20.83 -10.77
C ASP A 183 -12.54 -22.34 -10.54
N TRP A 184 -13.57 -23.10 -10.15
CA TRP A 184 -13.49 -24.58 -10.02
C TRP A 184 -14.47 -25.39 -10.89
N TRP A 185 -15.14 -24.77 -11.86
CA TRP A 185 -16.02 -25.51 -12.80
C TRP A 185 -15.90 -25.06 -14.26
N ARG A 186 -14.68 -24.79 -14.74
CA ARG A 186 -14.44 -24.59 -16.17
C ARG A 186 -13.15 -25.25 -16.65
N ASP A 187 -13.00 -26.55 -16.36
CA ASP A 187 -12.19 -27.43 -17.23
C ASP A 187 -12.51 -28.93 -17.04
N VAL A 188 -13.79 -29.33 -17.21
CA VAL A 188 -14.17 -30.69 -17.63
C VAL A 188 -15.47 -30.60 -18.42
N THR A 189 -15.40 -30.05 -19.64
CA THR A 189 -16.35 -30.41 -20.70
C THR A 189 -15.57 -30.59 -21.98
N ASP A 190 -14.69 -31.58 -21.97
CA ASP A 190 -14.29 -32.28 -23.17
C ASP A 190 -15.07 -33.59 -23.19
N ASP A 191 -15.94 -33.68 -24.20
CA ASP A 191 -16.18 -34.88 -25.00
C ASP A 191 -16.63 -36.15 -24.28
N TRP A 192 -17.95 -36.28 -24.10
CA TRP A 192 -18.62 -37.58 -24.21
C TRP A 192 -19.82 -37.42 -25.13
N GLU A 193 -19.52 -37.32 -26.43
CA GLU A 193 -20.48 -37.66 -27.47
C GLU A 193 -21.03 -39.06 -27.21
N THR A 194 -22.36 -39.11 -27.20
CA THR A 194 -23.21 -40.28 -27.29
C THR A 194 -22.65 -41.34 -28.24
N THR A 195 -22.31 -42.50 -27.70
CA THR A 195 -22.33 -43.75 -28.46
C THR A 195 -23.37 -44.66 -27.82
N GLU A 196 -24.58 -44.61 -28.38
CA GLU A 196 -25.52 -45.72 -28.33
C GLU A 196 -24.80 -46.95 -28.90
N THR A 197 -24.58 -47.96 -28.06
CA THR A 197 -24.30 -49.32 -28.53
C THR A 197 -25.31 -50.23 -27.88
N ASP A 198 -26.13 -50.80 -28.74
CA ASP A 198 -27.13 -51.84 -28.50
C ASP A 198 -26.55 -53.00 -27.68
N ASP A 199 -27.08 -53.21 -26.47
CA ASP A 199 -27.03 -54.50 -25.79
C ASP A 199 -28.14 -55.40 -26.38
N ASP A 200 -27.88 -55.96 -27.57
CA ASP A 200 -28.65 -57.06 -28.17
C ASP A 200 -28.25 -58.37 -27.46
N TRP A 201 -28.92 -58.65 -26.34
CA TRP A 201 -28.87 -59.97 -25.69
C TRP A 201 -29.63 -60.99 -26.55
N LYS A 202 -28.89 -61.87 -27.24
CA LYS A 202 -29.41 -63.10 -27.85
C LYS A 202 -28.87 -64.34 -27.14
N PRO A 203 -29.74 -65.27 -26.71
CA PRO A 203 -29.32 -66.55 -26.19
C PRO A 203 -29.16 -67.53 -27.36
N ASP A 204 -27.99 -68.14 -27.51
CA ASP A 204 -27.82 -69.28 -28.41
C ASP A 204 -27.12 -70.43 -27.68
N ASP A 205 -27.96 -71.43 -27.37
CA ASP A 205 -27.76 -72.87 -27.46
C ASP A 205 -26.33 -73.43 -27.55
N ASP A 206 -25.86 -73.96 -26.42
CA ASP A 206 -24.89 -75.05 -26.39
C ASP A 206 -25.62 -76.41 -26.42
N GLN A 207 -25.73 -77.00 -27.62
CA GLN A 207 -25.90 -78.44 -27.80
C GLN A 207 -24.97 -78.99 -28.88
N ALA A 208 -23.90 -79.66 -28.45
CA ALA A 208 -23.33 -80.89 -29.01
C ALA A 208 -22.10 -81.26 -28.14
N GLY A 209 -22.06 -82.37 -27.39
CA GLY A 209 -22.07 -83.72 -27.94
C GLY A 209 -20.67 -84.08 -28.45
N GLY A 210 -19.90 -84.87 -27.69
CA GLY A 210 -18.74 -85.63 -28.22
C GLY A 210 -19.19 -86.75 -29.17
N PRO A 211 -18.42 -87.81 -29.48
CA PRO A 211 -17.02 -88.16 -29.17
C PRO A 211 -16.32 -88.54 -30.53
N PRO A 212 -15.53 -89.62 -30.79
CA PRO A 212 -15.03 -90.79 -30.01
C PRO A 212 -13.61 -90.64 -29.44
#